data_AF-A0A3N4MC24-F1
#
_entry.id   AF-A0A3N4MC24-F1
#
_cell.length_a   1.000
_cell.length_b   1.000
_cell.length_c   1.000
_cell.angle_alpha   90.00
_cell.angle_beta   90.00
_cell.angle_gamma   90.00
#
_symmetry.space_group_name_H-M   'P 1'
#
loop_
_entity.id
_entity.type
_entity.pdbx_description
1 polymer ?
#
loop_
_entity_poly.entity_id
_entity_poly.type
_entity_poly.pdbx_seq_one_letter_code
_entity_poly.pdbx_strand_id
1 'polypeptide(L)'
;MKKQILFVLAFLLAVNVAAFAQQGGGNGQGRSVEERVKQTLERLTTELQLNKEQVTKLDTVFTHSYKEMQKKREEAQAGGGRMDREAFQKLNEERDVKVKAILTDDQFKKYKEQMEAMRQRRANGGGGSN
;
A
#
# COMPACT_ATOMS: atom_id res chain seq x y z
N MET A 1 59.78 -11.24 17.65
CA MET A 1 58.62 -10.56 18.28
C MET A 1 58.76 -9.07 17.98
N LYS A 2 57.93 -8.44 17.15
CA LYS A 2 56.71 -7.71 17.54
C LYS A 2 55.83 -7.49 16.29
N LYS A 3 55.20 -8.57 15.79
CA LYS A 3 54.17 -8.52 14.72
C LYS A 3 52.80 -8.10 15.32
N GLN A 4 52.77 -7.03 16.10
CA GLN A 4 51.62 -6.69 16.96
C GLN A 4 51.13 -5.24 16.79
N ILE A 5 51.66 -4.47 15.84
CA ILE A 5 51.28 -3.05 15.61
C ILE A 5 50.63 -2.88 14.23
N LEU A 6 49.83 -3.85 13.80
CA LEU A 6 49.09 -3.77 12.53
C LEU A 6 47.61 -4.17 12.68
N PHE A 7 47.12 -4.25 13.91
CA PHE A 7 45.72 -4.60 14.22
C PHE A 7 44.94 -3.51 14.95
N VAL A 8 45.56 -2.41 15.36
CA VAL A 8 44.88 -1.35 16.15
C VAL A 8 44.26 -0.25 15.27
N LEU A 9 44.68 -0.12 14.01
CA LEU A 9 44.12 0.87 13.08
C LEU A 9 42.89 0.39 12.28
N ALA A 10 42.55 -0.90 12.38
CA ALA A 10 41.38 -1.47 11.70
C ALA A 10 40.08 -1.41 12.53
N PHE A 11 40.16 -1.05 13.82
CA PHE A 11 39.00 -1.00 14.72
C PHE A 11 38.39 0.39 14.91
N LEU A 12 39.03 1.46 14.42
CA LEU A 12 38.57 2.84 14.59
C LEU A 12 37.71 3.38 13.43
N LEU A 13 37.41 2.56 12.41
CA LEU A 13 36.59 2.94 11.25
C LEU A 13 35.25 2.20 11.16
N ALA A 14 34.85 1.50 12.22
CA ALA A 14 33.64 0.65 12.23
C ALA A 14 32.44 1.26 12.98
N VAL A 15 32.42 2.58 13.24
CA VAL A 15 31.29 3.26 13.88
C VAL A 15 31.01 4.57 13.16
N ASN A 16 30.34 4.55 12.02
CA ASN A 16 29.63 5.72 11.46
C ASN A 16 28.67 5.44 10.28
N VAL A 17 28.07 4.24 10.19
CA VAL A 17 26.98 3.99 9.21
C VAL A 17 25.77 3.35 9.89
N ALA A 18 25.28 4.01 10.94
CA ALA A 18 23.96 3.71 11.52
C ALA A 18 23.14 4.98 11.80
N ALA A 19 23.52 6.14 11.23
CA ALA A 19 22.88 7.43 11.50
C ALA A 19 21.90 7.90 10.41
N PHE A 20 21.48 7.03 9.47
CA PHE A 20 20.43 7.34 8.48
C PHE A 20 19.20 6.43 8.56
N ALA A 21 19.10 5.55 9.56
CA ALA A 21 17.93 4.67 9.70
C ALA A 21 16.84 5.20 10.63
N GLN A 22 17.12 6.26 11.41
CA GLN A 22 16.18 6.79 12.39
C GLN A 22 16.30 8.32 12.48
N GLN A 23 15.75 9.01 11.49
CA GLN A 23 15.47 10.43 11.63
C GLN A 23 14.15 10.77 10.95
N GLY A 24 13.15 11.06 11.78
CA GLY A 24 12.08 11.99 11.43
C GLY A 24 10.88 11.39 10.71
N GLY A 25 9.70 11.62 11.28
CA GLY A 25 8.44 11.15 10.75
C GLY A 25 8.08 11.70 9.37
N GLY A 26 7.26 10.91 8.67
CA GLY A 26 6.24 11.44 7.77
C GLY A 26 6.72 12.04 6.45
N ASN A 27 7.32 11.25 5.57
CA ASN A 27 6.95 11.24 4.15
C ASN A 27 7.68 10.07 3.46
N GLY A 28 7.24 8.83 3.72
CA GLY A 28 7.52 7.80 2.73
C GLY A 28 6.88 8.30 1.44
N GLN A 29 7.70 8.56 0.42
CA GLN A 29 7.24 9.05 -0.88
C GLN A 29 6.32 7.97 -1.45
N GLY A 30 5.07 8.02 -1.02
CA GLY A 30 4.07 7.02 -1.36
C GLY A 30 3.89 7.14 -2.85
N ARG A 31 3.86 6.00 -3.55
CA ARG A 31 3.49 5.93 -4.97
C ARG A 31 2.36 6.89 -5.26
N SER A 32 2.43 7.61 -6.39
CA SER A 32 1.37 8.53 -6.79
C SER A 32 0.04 7.79 -6.92
N VAL A 33 -1.09 8.51 -6.94
CA VAL A 33 -2.39 7.86 -7.15
C VAL A 33 -2.38 7.09 -8.48
N GLU A 34 -1.87 7.71 -9.53
CA GLU A 34 -1.79 7.15 -10.87
C GLU A 34 -0.97 5.85 -10.89
N GLU A 35 0.19 5.83 -10.24
CA GLU A 35 1.02 4.63 -10.14
C GLU A 35 0.30 3.49 -9.40
N ARG A 36 -0.43 3.83 -8.32
CA ARG A 36 -1.21 2.84 -7.57
C ARG A 36 -2.36 2.29 -8.39
N VAL A 37 -3.07 3.14 -9.12
CA VAL A 37 -4.16 2.72 -10.01
C VAL A 37 -3.59 1.78 -11.05
N LYS A 38 -2.53 2.18 -11.75
CA LYS A 38 -1.88 1.36 -12.78
C LYS A 38 -1.52 -0.04 -12.28
N GLN A 39 -0.82 -0.14 -11.15
CA GLN A 39 -0.46 -1.44 -10.56
C GLN A 39 -1.68 -2.28 -10.16
N THR A 40 -2.72 -1.62 -9.64
CA THR A 40 -3.97 -2.30 -9.28
C THR A 40 -4.64 -2.88 -10.52
N LEU A 41 -4.74 -2.10 -11.59
CA LEU A 41 -5.35 -2.54 -12.85
C LEU A 41 -4.52 -3.61 -13.54
N GLU A 42 -3.19 -3.49 -13.57
CA GLU A 42 -2.31 -4.51 -14.16
C GLU A 42 -2.53 -5.88 -13.49
N ARG A 43 -2.58 -5.88 -12.16
CA ARG A 43 -2.85 -7.09 -11.37
C ARG A 43 -4.24 -7.65 -11.65
N LEU A 44 -5.27 -6.82 -11.55
CA LEU A 44 -6.66 -7.26 -11.78
C LEU A 44 -6.89 -7.72 -13.22
N THR A 45 -6.26 -7.07 -14.20
CA THR A 45 -6.34 -7.46 -15.62
C THR A 45 -5.76 -8.86 -15.81
N THR A 46 -4.62 -9.13 -15.20
CA THR A 46 -3.95 -10.43 -15.29
C THR A 46 -4.77 -11.53 -14.60
N GLU A 47 -5.28 -11.27 -13.41
CA GLU A 47 -5.94 -12.30 -12.59
C GLU A 47 -7.40 -12.55 -13.01
N LEU A 48 -8.11 -11.52 -13.50
CA LEU A 48 -9.52 -11.58 -13.87
C LEU A 48 -9.73 -11.61 -15.39
N GLN A 49 -8.64 -11.54 -16.16
CA GLN A 49 -8.67 -11.50 -17.63
C GLN A 49 -9.59 -10.39 -18.14
N LEU A 50 -9.40 -9.18 -17.62
CA LEU A 50 -10.26 -8.04 -17.93
C LEU A 50 -10.11 -7.62 -19.39
N ASN A 51 -11.22 -7.25 -20.02
CA ASN A 51 -11.19 -6.66 -21.35
C ASN A 51 -10.88 -5.15 -21.28
N LYS A 52 -10.59 -4.54 -22.44
CA LYS A 52 -10.21 -3.11 -22.52
C LYS A 52 -11.27 -2.16 -21.94
N GLU A 53 -12.54 -2.44 -22.17
CA GLU A 53 -13.64 -1.61 -21.68
C GLU A 53 -13.73 -1.65 -20.14
N GLN A 54 -13.59 -2.85 -19.56
CA GLN A 54 -13.56 -3.04 -18.11
C GLN A 54 -12.37 -2.32 -17.49
N VAL A 55 -11.18 -2.41 -18.08
CA VAL A 55 -9.98 -1.70 -17.60
C VAL A 55 -10.21 -0.19 -17.57
N THR A 56 -10.74 0.40 -18.65
CA THR A 56 -11.03 1.84 -18.71
C THR A 56 -12.02 2.28 -17.65
N LYS A 57 -13.10 1.52 -17.43
CA LYS A 57 -14.10 1.84 -16.40
C LYS A 57 -13.51 1.70 -14.99
N LEU A 58 -12.71 0.67 -14.75
CA LEU A 58 -12.07 0.44 -13.45
C LEU A 58 -11.00 1.50 -13.15
N ASP A 59 -10.27 1.98 -14.14
CA ASP A 59 -9.31 3.08 -13.98
C ASP A 59 -9.95 4.32 -13.34
N THR A 60 -11.11 4.72 -13.86
CA THR A 60 -11.88 5.85 -13.30
C THR A 60 -12.32 5.56 -11.87
N VAL A 61 -12.83 4.35 -11.59
CA VAL A 61 -13.29 3.96 -10.25
C VAL A 61 -12.15 3.94 -9.23
N PHE A 62 -11.00 3.35 -9.57
CA PHE A 62 -9.85 3.27 -8.67
C PHE A 62 -9.16 4.62 -8.49
N THR A 63 -9.07 5.44 -9.55
CA THR A 63 -8.54 6.81 -9.46
C THR A 63 -9.35 7.63 -8.48
N HIS A 64 -10.69 7.62 -8.61
CA HIS A 64 -11.57 8.32 -7.69
C HIS A 64 -11.41 7.80 -6.25
N SER A 65 -11.45 6.47 -6.07
CA SER A 65 -11.34 5.85 -4.74
C SER A 65 -10.01 6.21 -4.03
N TYR A 66 -8.90 6.20 -4.77
CA TYR A 66 -7.58 6.54 -4.21
C TYR A 66 -7.42 8.03 -3.93
N LYS A 67 -7.98 8.92 -4.76
CA LYS A 67 -8.01 10.37 -4.48
C LYS A 67 -8.82 10.68 -3.23
N GLU A 68 -10.00 10.09 -3.08
CA GLU A 68 -10.83 10.29 -1.88
C GLU A 68 -10.15 9.78 -0.61
N MET A 69 -9.52 8.60 -0.69
CA MET A 69 -8.74 8.06 0.42
C MET A 69 -7.53 8.94 0.77
N GLN A 70 -6.84 9.49 -0.23
CA GLN A 70 -5.74 10.43 -0.02
C GLN A 70 -6.25 11.69 0.69
N LYS A 71 -7.32 12.30 0.18
CA LYS A 71 -7.93 13.50 0.76
C LYS A 71 -8.35 13.27 2.22
N LYS A 72 -9.03 12.16 2.51
CA LYS A 72 -9.43 11.81 3.89
C LYS A 72 -8.24 11.62 4.83
N ARG A 73 -7.12 11.10 4.32
CA ARG A 73 -5.89 10.95 5.09
C ARG A 73 -5.25 12.31 5.37
N GLU A 74 -5.19 13.19 4.36
CA GLU A 74 -4.67 14.55 4.50
C GLU A 74 -5.52 15.37 5.47
N GLU A 75 -6.85 15.28 5.39
CA GLU A 75 -7.79 15.90 6.35
C GLU A 75 -7.53 15.42 7.79
N ALA A 76 -7.38 14.11 8.00
CA ALA A 76 -7.09 13.54 9.32
C ALA A 76 -5.73 13.99 9.87
N GLN A 77 -4.71 14.05 9.02
CA GLN A 77 -3.36 14.51 9.39
C GLN A 77 -3.35 16.01 9.73
N ALA A 78 -4.02 16.84 8.94
CA ALA A 78 -4.13 18.27 9.18
C ALA A 78 -4.88 18.59 10.49
N GLY A 79 -5.88 17.77 10.83
CA GLY A 79 -6.63 17.90 12.09
C GLY A 79 -5.94 17.30 13.32
N GLY A 80 -4.72 16.77 13.21
CA GLY A 80 -4.01 16.08 14.31
C GLY A 80 -4.70 14.78 14.76
N GLY A 81 -5.67 14.29 13.97
CA GLY A 81 -6.53 13.16 14.29
C GLY A 81 -6.00 11.83 13.75
N ARG A 82 -6.68 10.75 14.16
CA ARG A 82 -6.47 9.42 13.58
C ARG A 82 -7.37 9.25 12.36
N MET A 83 -6.94 8.41 11.42
CA MET A 83 -7.79 8.01 10.29
C MET A 83 -9.08 7.36 10.78
N ASP A 84 -10.23 7.88 10.35
CA ASP A 84 -11.56 7.32 10.63
C ASP A 84 -11.75 6.00 9.88
N ARG A 85 -11.67 4.89 10.62
CA ARG A 85 -11.79 3.55 10.07
C ARG A 85 -13.13 3.32 9.37
N GLU A 86 -14.22 3.87 9.89
CA GLU A 86 -15.55 3.69 9.31
C GLU A 86 -15.68 4.44 7.98
N ALA A 87 -15.15 5.66 7.91
CA ALA A 87 -15.11 6.42 6.65
C ALA A 87 -14.31 5.66 5.57
N PHE A 88 -13.17 5.07 5.92
CA PHE A 88 -12.41 4.25 4.97
C PHE A 88 -13.11 2.95 4.58
N GLN A 89 -13.85 2.31 5.51
CA GLN A 89 -14.66 1.14 5.18
C GLN A 89 -15.76 1.49 4.17
N LYS A 90 -16.49 2.60 4.39
CA LYS A 90 -17.52 3.09 3.46
C LYS A 90 -16.96 3.38 2.07
N LEU A 91 -15.82 4.06 1.97
CA LEU A 91 -15.16 4.30 0.68
C LEU A 91 -14.78 3.01 -0.07
N ASN A 92 -14.39 1.97 0.67
CA ASN A 92 -14.10 0.67 0.08
C ASN A 92 -15.37 -0.04 -0.39
N GLU A 93 -16.45 0.01 0.38
CA GLU A 93 -17.74 -0.57 0.02
C GLU A 93 -18.33 0.11 -1.22
N GLU A 94 -18.31 1.45 -1.27
CA GLU A 94 -18.75 2.21 -2.45
C GLU A 94 -17.95 1.85 -3.70
N ARG A 95 -16.63 1.68 -3.56
CA ARG A 95 -15.77 1.21 -4.65
C ARG A 95 -16.18 -0.20 -5.08
N ASP A 96 -16.37 -1.13 -4.14
CA ASP A 96 -16.72 -2.52 -4.42
C ASP A 96 -18.07 -2.62 -5.17
N VAL A 97 -19.06 -1.78 -4.83
CA VAL A 97 -20.34 -1.68 -5.56
C VAL A 97 -20.11 -1.26 -7.02
N LYS A 98 -19.29 -0.23 -7.25
CA LYS A 98 -18.96 0.23 -8.60
C LYS A 98 -18.18 -0.82 -9.40
N VAL A 99 -17.25 -1.52 -8.75
CA VAL A 99 -16.49 -2.63 -9.36
C VAL A 99 -17.43 -3.77 -9.76
N LYS A 100 -18.39 -4.14 -8.91
CA LYS A 100 -19.40 -5.18 -9.22
C LYS A 100 -20.22 -4.86 -10.47
N ALA A 101 -20.53 -3.59 -10.71
CA ALA A 101 -21.28 -3.16 -11.89
C ALA A 101 -20.47 -3.25 -13.20
N ILE A 102 -19.14 -3.41 -13.13
CA ILE A 102 -18.24 -3.46 -14.30
C ILE A 102 -17.78 -4.89 -14.60
N LEU A 103 -17.58 -5.69 -13.55
CA LEU A 103 -17.13 -7.07 -13.66
C LEU A 103 -18.31 -8.01 -13.96
N THR A 104 -18.03 -9.14 -14.60
CA THR A 104 -18.98 -10.26 -14.63
C THR A 104 -19.08 -10.90 -13.24
N ASP A 105 -20.12 -11.69 -12.99
CA ASP A 105 -20.31 -12.38 -11.69
C ASP A 105 -19.11 -13.26 -11.33
N ASP A 106 -18.56 -14.00 -12.29
CA ASP A 106 -17.38 -14.85 -12.09
C ASP A 106 -16.11 -14.04 -11.78
N GLN A 107 -15.91 -12.93 -12.48
CA GLN A 107 -14.79 -12.03 -12.23
C GLN A 107 -14.92 -11.36 -10.85
N PHE A 108 -16.13 -10.94 -10.48
CA PHE A 108 -16.40 -10.33 -9.19
C PHE A 108 -16.21 -11.33 -8.04
N LYS A 109 -16.61 -12.59 -8.23
CA LYS A 109 -16.36 -13.65 -7.24
C LYS A 109 -14.86 -13.81 -6.98
N LYS A 110 -14.05 -13.96 -8.04
CA LYS A 110 -12.58 -14.02 -7.94
C LYS A 110 -11.99 -12.77 -7.29
N TYR A 111 -12.50 -11.59 -7.63
CA TYR A 111 -12.09 -10.34 -6.99
C TYR A 111 -12.32 -10.38 -5.47
N LYS A 112 -13.49 -10.80 -5.00
CA LYS A 112 -13.80 -10.89 -3.56
C LYS A 112 -12.94 -11.91 -2.84
N GLU A 113 -12.73 -13.09 -3.43
CA GLU A 113 -11.86 -14.14 -2.86
C GLU A 113 -10.44 -13.61 -2.62
N GLN A 114 -9.88 -12.87 -3.57
CA GLN A 114 -8.56 -12.27 -3.40
C GLN A 114 -8.53 -11.17 -2.33
N MET A 115 -9.56 -10.33 -2.28
CA MET A 115 -9.66 -9.29 -1.25
C MET A 115 -9.70 -9.92 0.15
N GLU A 116 -10.44 -11.01 0.29
CA GLU A 116 -10.53 -11.77 1.53
C GLU A 116 -9.19 -12.43 1.87
N ALA A 117 -8.53 -13.08 0.91
CA ALA A 117 -7.20 -13.66 1.12
C ALA A 117 -6.18 -12.59 1.56
N MET A 118 -6.22 -11.39 0.96
CA MET A 118 -5.37 -10.28 1.37
C MET A 118 -5.71 -9.78 2.79
N ARG A 119 -6.99 -9.74 3.15
CA ARG A 119 -7.45 -9.39 4.50
C ARG A 119 -6.97 -10.41 5.53
N GLN A 120 -7.11 -11.70 5.24
CA GLN A 120 -6.63 -12.80 6.08
C GLN A 120 -5.12 -12.75 6.26
N ARG A 121 -4.35 -12.51 5.19
CA ARG A 121 -2.88 -12.34 5.27
C ARG A 121 -2.49 -11.14 6.14
N ARG A 122 -3.22 -10.03 6.07
CA ARG A 122 -3.00 -8.87 6.94
C ARG A 122 -3.37 -9.14 8.40
N ALA A 123 -4.45 -9.89 8.63
CA ALA A 123 -4.84 -10.30 9.98
C ALA A 123 -3.80 -11.25 10.60
N ASN A 124 -3.29 -12.20 9.82
CA ASN A 124 -2.33 -13.20 10.30
C ASN A 124 -0.87 -12.67 10.36
N GLY A 125 -0.54 -11.65 9.55
CA GLY A 125 0.78 -10.99 9.55
C GLY A 125 0.85 -9.72 10.40
N GLY A 126 -0.25 -9.30 11.03
CA GLY A 126 -0.37 -8.07 11.82
C GLY A 126 -0.22 -8.26 13.34
N GLY A 127 0.06 -9.47 13.80
CA GLY A 127 0.26 -9.81 15.23
C GLY A 127 1.72 -9.73 15.70
N GLY A 128 2.59 -9.02 14.97
CA GLY A 128 4.03 -8.96 15.23
C GLY A 128 4.54 -7.52 15.37
N SER A 129 4.05 -6.79 16.37
CA SER A 129 4.77 -5.64 16.93
C SER A 129 4.44 -5.60 18.42
N ASN A 130 5.38 -6.17 19.20
CA ASN A 130 5.55 -5.89 20.61
C ASN A 130 6.43 -4.65 20.74
#